data_AF-A0A9P5MYJ6-F1
#
_entry.id   AF-A0A9P5MYJ6-F1
#
_cell.length_a   1.000
_cell.length_b   1.000
_cell.length_c   1.000
_cell.angle_alpha   90.00
_cell.angle_beta   90.00
_cell.angle_gamma   90.00
#
_symmetry.space_group_name_H-M   'P 1'
#
loop_
_entity.id
_entity.type
_entity.pdbx_description
1 polymer ?
#
loop_
_entity_poly.entity_id
_entity_poly.type
_entity_poly.pdbx_seq_one_letter_code
_entity_poly.pdbx_strand_id
1 'polypeptide(L)'
;LSILQPIAMLVLCEQKLFLCIAEVNRLFLDCQSVDYILLSILSEKIAQVSYQVLCLVPACYSDDPDGTNDWRTSNLFSLSAKVSSAIVQPINPTVTSHNPCDSFFLFESSIMLSVVITKPSHRSNYPTGKACFVMELDDTDTGIGDHIGLACPKCQPSISFNSSLRQRIVEHIGAHILHDPSIDRGSEPCRLCLCPVPLCKVVLKKTKGRMGNLAIDMKTSTCPNLVKFSIRIAAKCTNTSPCTNHPMHCPYCPNSSPAVWSYTFRQHMLCIHPAVPLDKHRSVWTLSKLEKDRMRQVWDHRLNQPKVRLKTQHALLVISETHCTHLVLGFVVLFIVFHEPTNTVDMP
;
A
#
# COMPACT_ATOMS: atom_id res chain seq x y z
N LEU A 1 13.45 -15.62 14.97
CA LEU A 1 12.50 -14.90 14.11
C LEU A 1 11.09 -15.22 14.59
N SER A 2 10.27 -14.22 14.89
CA SER A 2 8.86 -14.39 15.28
C SER A 2 7.93 -13.69 14.27
N ILE A 3 6.63 -13.93 14.40
CA ILE A 3 5.61 -13.05 13.80
C ILE A 3 5.75 -11.63 14.38
N LEU A 4 5.39 -10.62 13.59
CA LEU A 4 5.59 -9.17 13.80
C LEU A 4 7.06 -8.72 13.98
N GLN A 5 8.05 -9.60 13.82
CA GLN A 5 9.45 -9.16 13.86
C GLN A 5 9.83 -8.48 12.52
N PRO A 6 10.47 -7.29 12.55
CA PRO A 6 11.06 -6.69 11.37
C PRO A 6 12.16 -7.54 10.75
N ILE A 7 12.22 -7.54 9.42
CA ILE A 7 13.22 -8.22 8.61
C ILE A 7 13.71 -7.32 7.47
N ALA A 8 14.93 -7.61 7.02
CA ALA A 8 15.53 -7.02 5.84
C ALA A 8 15.96 -8.10 4.84
N MET A 9 15.78 -7.81 3.55
CA MET A 9 16.29 -8.62 2.44
C MET A 9 16.71 -7.74 1.27
N LEU A 10 17.56 -8.28 0.39
CA LEU A 10 17.85 -7.63 -0.89
C LEU A 10 16.85 -8.14 -1.93
N VAL A 11 16.24 -7.23 -2.69
CA VAL A 11 15.36 -7.55 -3.81
C VAL A 11 15.96 -7.02 -5.11
N LEU A 12 15.81 -7.79 -6.19
CA LEU A 12 16.24 -7.40 -7.52
C LEU A 12 15.03 -6.83 -8.28
N CYS A 13 15.09 -5.57 -8.68
CA CYS A 13 14.10 -4.92 -9.54
C CYS A 13 14.82 -4.21 -10.68
N GLU A 14 14.41 -4.45 -11.93
CA GLU A 14 15.04 -3.85 -13.13
C GLU A 14 16.58 -3.96 -13.14
N GLN A 15 17.09 -5.14 -12.79
CA GLN A 15 18.54 -5.47 -12.65
C GLN A 15 19.29 -4.69 -11.55
N LYS A 16 18.63 -3.81 -10.80
CA LYS A 16 19.16 -3.08 -9.64
C LYS A 16 18.81 -3.81 -8.33
N LEU A 17 19.72 -3.80 -7.36
CA LEU A 17 19.48 -4.34 -6.02
C LEU A 17 19.00 -3.23 -5.09
N PHE A 18 17.94 -3.51 -4.34
CA PHE A 18 17.36 -2.61 -3.33
C PHE A 18 17.28 -3.33 -1.97
N LEU A 19 17.48 -2.59 -0.87
CA LEU A 19 17.11 -3.06 0.46
C LEU A 19 15.59 -3.00 0.60
N CYS A 20 14.99 -4.12 0.97
CA CYS A 20 13.57 -4.25 1.29
C CYS A 20 13.44 -4.48 2.80
N ILE A 21 12.81 -3.52 3.49
CA ILE A 21 12.39 -3.66 4.89
C ILE A 21 10.95 -4.19 4.92
N ALA A 22 10.68 -5.16 5.79
CA ALA A 22 9.38 -5.82 5.88
C ALA A 22 9.07 -6.30 7.30
N GLU A 23 7.81 -6.57 7.60
CA GLU A 23 7.34 -7.22 8.83
C GLU A 23 6.99 -8.69 8.54
N VAL A 24 7.26 -9.61 9.47
CA VAL A 24 6.82 -11.01 9.35
C VAL A 24 5.34 -11.15 9.67
N ASN A 25 4.54 -11.54 8.68
CA ASN A 25 3.11 -11.78 8.85
C ASN A 25 2.81 -13.24 9.22
N ARG A 26 3.58 -14.21 8.70
CA ARG A 26 3.49 -15.65 9.03
C ARG A 26 4.82 -16.37 8.83
N LEU A 27 5.13 -17.33 9.70
CA LEU A 27 6.25 -18.24 9.53
C LEU A 27 5.75 -19.65 9.21
N PHE A 28 6.54 -20.39 8.43
CA PHE A 28 6.26 -21.78 8.08
C PHE A 28 7.49 -22.66 8.27
N LEU A 29 7.29 -23.85 8.82
CA LEU A 29 8.28 -24.90 8.94
C LEU A 29 7.66 -26.20 8.41
N ASP A 30 8.28 -26.82 7.40
CA ASP A 30 7.75 -27.98 6.68
C ASP A 30 6.26 -27.85 6.28
N CYS A 31 5.97 -26.73 5.60
CA CYS A 31 4.62 -26.26 5.23
C CYS A 31 3.63 -25.96 6.38
N GLN A 32 3.90 -26.34 7.62
CA GLN A 32 3.06 -26.03 8.79
C GLN A 32 3.29 -24.58 9.24
N SER A 33 2.23 -23.90 9.72
CA SER A 33 2.34 -22.54 10.25
C SER A 33 2.89 -22.58 11.69
N VAL A 34 3.84 -21.70 12.01
CA VAL A 34 4.47 -21.60 13.33
C VAL A 34 4.59 -20.14 13.79
N ASP A 35 4.65 -19.90 15.10
CA ASP A 35 4.77 -18.54 15.66
C ASP A 35 6.21 -18.03 15.72
N TYR A 36 7.19 -18.95 15.76
CA TYR A 36 8.61 -18.65 15.76
C TYR A 36 9.45 -19.68 14.98
N ILE A 37 10.61 -19.24 14.48
CA ILE A 37 11.67 -20.08 13.92
C ILE A 37 13.01 -19.64 14.55
N LEU A 38 13.78 -20.62 15.04
CA LEU A 38 15.13 -20.39 15.59
C LEU A 38 16.09 -19.91 14.51
N LEU A 39 17.04 -19.04 14.85
CA LEU A 39 17.96 -18.43 13.87
C LEU A 39 18.81 -19.47 13.13
N SER A 40 19.20 -20.55 13.81
CA SER A 40 19.90 -21.71 13.24
C SER A 40 19.09 -22.52 12.23
N ILE A 41 17.77 -22.35 12.19
CA ILE A 41 16.86 -23.05 11.26
C ILE A 41 16.52 -22.16 10.05
N LEU A 42 16.83 -20.85 10.08
CA LEU A 42 16.50 -19.94 8.97
C LEU A 42 17.26 -20.29 7.66
N SER A 43 18.42 -20.94 7.73
CA SER A 43 19.15 -21.46 6.57
C SER A 43 18.48 -22.67 5.90
N GLU A 44 17.57 -23.35 6.59
CA GLU A 44 17.03 -24.63 6.13
C GLU A 44 15.94 -24.48 5.07
N LYS A 45 15.97 -25.38 4.07
CA LYS A 45 15.03 -25.35 2.93
C LYS A 45 13.56 -25.57 3.34
N ILE A 46 13.32 -26.19 4.50
CA ILE A 46 11.99 -26.39 5.10
C ILE A 46 11.39 -25.12 5.71
N ALA A 47 12.18 -24.08 5.93
CA ALA A 47 11.74 -22.85 6.58
C ALA A 47 11.41 -21.76 5.54
N GLN A 48 10.24 -21.13 5.72
CA GLN A 48 9.71 -20.11 4.81
C GLN A 48 9.04 -18.98 5.59
N VAL A 49 9.15 -17.76 5.06
CA VAL A 49 8.65 -16.54 5.68
C VAL A 49 7.65 -15.89 4.74
N SER A 50 6.47 -15.53 5.24
CA SER A 50 5.57 -14.60 4.56
C SER A 50 5.54 -13.27 5.31
N TYR A 51 5.67 -12.19 4.55
CA TYR A 51 5.94 -10.85 5.06
C TYR A 51 5.14 -9.80 4.31
N GLN A 52 4.99 -8.62 4.92
CA GLN A 52 4.52 -7.39 4.28
C GLN A 52 5.64 -6.37 4.19
N VAL A 53 5.86 -5.81 2.99
CA VAL A 53 6.85 -4.74 2.76
C VAL A 53 6.40 -3.47 3.47
N LEU A 54 7.30 -2.88 4.26
CA LEU A 54 7.06 -1.63 4.97
C LEU A 54 7.57 -0.47 4.11
N CYS A 55 6.76 0.59 3.99
CA CYS A 55 7.21 1.83 3.36
C CYS A 55 8.09 2.59 4.36
N LEU A 56 9.30 2.97 3.95
CA LEU A 56 10.13 3.92 4.71
C LEU A 56 9.80 5.35 4.28
N VAL A 57 9.70 6.25 5.26
CA VAL A 57 9.65 7.70 5.07
C VAL A 57 10.68 8.34 6.02
N PRO A 58 11.21 9.55 5.72
CA PRO A 58 12.05 10.26 6.68
C PRO A 58 11.33 10.44 8.02
N ALA A 59 12.04 10.21 9.11
CA ALA A 59 11.55 10.56 10.45
C ALA A 59 11.60 12.09 10.61
N CYS A 60 10.70 12.63 11.43
CA CYS A 60 10.78 14.03 11.87
C CYS A 60 10.88 14.13 13.40
N TYR A 61 11.12 15.35 13.90
CA TYR A 61 11.37 15.60 15.32
C TYR A 61 10.25 15.15 16.29
N SER A 62 9.01 14.97 15.81
CA SER A 62 7.93 14.39 16.62
C SER A 62 7.94 12.85 16.66
N ASP A 63 8.63 12.21 15.73
CA ASP A 63 8.78 10.75 15.63
C ASP A 63 10.02 10.26 16.40
N ASP A 64 11.11 11.04 16.35
CA ASP A 64 12.34 10.87 17.15
C ASP A 64 12.85 12.24 17.65
N PRO A 65 12.56 12.60 18.92
CA PRO A 65 13.05 13.84 19.53
C PRO A 65 14.55 13.88 19.83
N ASP A 66 15.23 12.73 19.85
CA ASP A 66 16.68 12.64 20.06
C ASP A 66 17.44 12.78 18.72
N GLY A 67 16.75 12.68 17.58
CA GLY A 67 17.31 12.85 16.23
C GLY A 67 18.29 11.75 15.83
N THR A 68 18.15 10.55 16.41
CA THR A 68 19.08 9.42 16.23
C THR A 68 18.74 8.52 15.03
N ASN A 69 17.51 8.58 14.54
CA ASN A 69 17.01 7.76 13.44
C ASN A 69 16.56 8.64 12.27
N ASP A 70 17.10 8.42 11.07
CA ASP A 70 16.72 9.21 9.88
C ASP A 70 15.38 8.77 9.26
N TRP A 71 14.91 7.55 9.56
CA TRP A 71 13.76 6.94 8.90
C TRP A 71 12.76 6.35 9.89
N ARG A 72 11.48 6.36 9.50
CA ARG A 72 10.44 5.54 10.13
C ARG A 72 9.61 4.76 9.13
N THR A 73 8.90 3.75 9.61
CA THR A 73 7.95 2.98 8.80
C THR A 73 6.59 3.65 8.66
N SER A 74 5.91 3.34 7.57
CA SER A 74 4.59 3.84 7.21
C SER A 74 3.71 2.73 6.64
N ASN A 75 2.45 2.69 7.08
CA ASN A 75 1.45 1.68 6.70
C ASN A 75 0.83 1.91 5.30
N LEU A 76 1.44 2.77 4.48
CA LEU A 76 0.95 3.14 3.14
C LEU A 76 1.09 2.03 2.08
N PHE A 77 1.83 0.96 2.36
CA PHE A 77 2.12 -0.10 1.40
C PHE A 77 1.69 -1.48 1.90
N SER A 78 1.04 -2.24 1.03
CA SER A 78 0.43 -3.55 1.35
C SER A 78 0.87 -4.65 0.38
N LEU A 79 2.12 -4.60 -0.11
CA LEU A 79 2.71 -5.71 -0.84
C LEU A 79 3.08 -6.82 0.15
N SER A 80 2.45 -7.98 0.02
CA SER A 80 2.82 -9.18 0.77
C SER A 80 3.39 -10.26 -0.15
N ALA A 81 4.40 -10.98 0.33
CA ALA A 81 5.03 -12.07 -0.42
C ALA A 81 5.37 -13.26 0.49
N LYS A 82 5.91 -14.33 -0.09
CA LYS A 82 6.43 -15.50 0.63
C LYS A 82 7.75 -15.95 0.00
N VAL A 83 8.77 -16.18 0.84
CA VAL A 83 10.15 -16.53 0.44
C VAL A 83 10.72 -17.62 1.34
N SER A 84 11.88 -18.19 0.99
CA SER A 84 12.69 -18.96 1.94
C SER A 84 13.23 -18.03 3.03
N SER A 85 13.30 -18.52 4.27
CA SER A 85 13.93 -17.79 5.38
C SER A 85 15.41 -17.47 5.13
N ALA A 86 16.11 -18.23 4.29
CA ALA A 86 17.55 -18.09 4.08
C ALA A 86 17.97 -16.75 3.45
N ILE A 87 17.04 -16.00 2.84
CA ILE A 87 17.31 -14.68 2.25
C ILE A 87 16.91 -13.49 3.16
N VAL A 88 16.19 -13.74 4.26
CA VAL A 88 15.76 -12.70 5.20
C VAL A 88 16.74 -12.58 6.38
N GLN A 89 16.93 -11.38 6.89
CA GLN A 89 17.75 -11.09 8.06
C GLN A 89 16.86 -10.41 9.09
N PRO A 90 16.65 -10.99 10.29
CA PRO A 90 15.96 -10.29 11.37
C PRO A 90 16.69 -9.01 11.72
N ILE A 91 15.95 -7.93 11.95
CA ILE A 91 16.49 -6.65 12.40
C ILE A 91 15.69 -6.20 13.64
N ASN A 92 16.36 -5.52 14.56
CA ASN A 92 15.79 -5.09 15.83
C ASN A 92 15.82 -3.55 15.91
N PRO A 93 14.91 -2.85 15.22
CA PRO A 93 14.81 -1.39 15.29
C PRO A 93 14.29 -0.92 16.64
N THR A 94 14.47 0.38 16.90
CA THR A 94 13.72 1.08 17.94
C THR A 94 12.23 1.07 17.58
N VAL A 95 11.37 0.69 18.53
CA VAL A 95 9.92 0.62 18.34
C VAL A 95 9.27 1.80 19.04
N THR A 96 8.61 2.67 18.28
CA THR A 96 7.91 3.85 18.82
C THR A 96 6.40 3.63 18.77
N SER A 97 5.71 3.99 19.85
CA SER A 97 4.25 3.94 19.92
C SER A 97 3.72 5.11 20.73
N HIS A 98 3.36 6.19 20.03
CA HIS A 98 2.60 7.30 20.63
C HIS A 98 1.11 6.93 20.82
N ASN A 99 0.63 5.92 20.09
CA ASN A 99 -0.72 5.36 20.22
C ASN A 99 -0.69 3.83 20.02
N PRO A 100 -1.49 3.03 20.77
CA PRO A 100 -1.58 1.57 20.60
C PRO A 100 -2.07 1.08 19.22
N CYS A 101 -2.57 2.00 18.38
CA CYS A 101 -3.09 1.72 17.03
C CYS A 101 -2.21 2.29 15.91
N ASP A 102 -1.05 2.88 16.25
CA ASP A 102 -0.17 3.60 15.32
C ASP A 102 1.29 3.50 15.80
N SER A 103 1.77 2.26 15.95
CA SER A 103 3.18 1.93 16.21
C SER A 103 3.98 1.91 14.91
N PHE A 104 5.22 2.40 14.96
CA PHE A 104 6.16 2.33 13.84
C PHE A 104 7.57 1.97 14.31
N PHE A 105 8.38 1.50 13.38
CA PHE A 105 9.79 1.22 13.59
C PHE A 105 10.62 2.41 13.13
N LEU A 106 11.63 2.77 13.92
CA LEU A 106 12.64 3.77 13.59
C LEU A 106 13.94 3.09 13.14
N PHE A 107 14.63 3.69 12.18
CA PHE A 107 15.91 3.20 11.66
C PHE A 107 16.93 4.33 11.45
N GLU A 108 18.12 4.14 11.99
CA GLU A 108 19.35 4.83 11.59
C GLU A 108 19.85 4.28 10.23
N SER A 109 20.30 5.18 9.35
CA SER A 109 20.81 4.81 8.03
C SER A 109 22.07 3.93 8.10
N SER A 110 22.91 4.09 9.12
CA SER A 110 24.14 3.27 9.28
C SER A 110 23.79 1.79 9.51
N ILE A 111 22.75 1.52 10.31
CA ILE A 111 22.26 0.17 10.59
C ILE A 111 21.70 -0.46 9.32
N MET A 112 20.90 0.28 8.54
CA MET A 112 20.39 -0.22 7.26
C MET A 112 21.52 -0.51 6.24
N LEU A 113 22.56 0.32 6.19
CA LEU A 113 23.74 0.07 5.36
C LEU A 113 24.54 -1.15 5.84
N SER A 114 24.68 -1.36 7.16
CA SER A 114 25.37 -2.54 7.71
C SER A 114 24.69 -3.86 7.32
N VAL A 115 23.36 -3.85 7.18
CA VAL A 115 22.55 -4.99 6.72
C VAL A 115 22.77 -5.30 5.23
N VAL A 116 23.02 -4.29 4.38
CA VAL A 116 23.41 -4.51 2.99
C VAL A 116 24.81 -5.13 2.90
N ILE A 117 25.74 -4.64 3.72
CA ILE A 117 27.15 -5.08 3.72
C ILE A 117 27.32 -6.51 4.26
N THR A 118 26.49 -6.92 5.23
CA THR A 118 26.66 -8.21 5.93
C THR A 118 26.18 -9.46 5.16
N LYS A 119 25.64 -9.34 3.94
CA LYS A 119 25.25 -10.48 3.09
C LYS A 119 26.32 -10.81 2.03
N PRO A 120 27.13 -11.89 2.18
CA PRO A 120 28.34 -12.10 1.36
C PRO A 120 28.11 -12.53 -0.10
N SER A 121 26.87 -12.75 -0.52
CA SER A 121 26.55 -13.64 -1.65
C SER A 121 26.86 -13.12 -3.05
N HIS A 122 27.13 -11.82 -3.23
CA HIS A 122 27.62 -11.27 -4.50
C HIS A 122 28.61 -10.13 -4.25
N ARG A 123 29.86 -10.30 -4.74
CA ARG A 123 30.87 -9.23 -4.82
C ARG A 123 30.53 -8.28 -5.99
N SER A 124 29.50 -7.46 -5.80
CA SER A 124 29.27 -6.27 -6.62
C SER A 124 30.15 -5.13 -6.12
N ASN A 125 30.66 -4.29 -7.02
CA ASN A 125 31.42 -3.10 -6.66
C ASN A 125 30.46 -1.98 -6.24
N TYR A 126 29.98 -2.03 -4.99
CA TYR A 126 29.18 -0.96 -4.41
C TYR A 126 30.03 0.31 -4.25
N PRO A 127 29.58 1.49 -4.74
CA PRO A 127 30.31 2.75 -4.55
C PRO A 127 30.29 3.13 -3.06
N THR A 128 31.47 3.29 -2.47
CA THR A 128 31.62 3.56 -1.04
C THR A 128 31.07 4.95 -0.70
N GLY A 129 30.25 5.05 0.35
CA GLY A 129 29.85 6.33 0.94
C GLY A 129 28.61 7.02 0.32
N LYS A 130 27.78 6.34 -0.49
CA LYS A 130 26.45 6.84 -0.88
C LYS A 130 25.37 5.80 -0.67
N ALA A 131 24.30 6.16 0.05
CA ALA A 131 23.14 5.30 0.25
C ALA A 131 22.23 5.36 -1.00
N CYS A 132 22.02 4.23 -1.66
CA CYS A 132 21.08 4.12 -2.79
C CYS A 132 19.63 4.00 -2.31
N PHE A 133 19.12 5.04 -1.64
CA PHE A 133 17.72 5.19 -1.25
C PHE A 133 17.12 6.45 -1.85
N VAL A 134 16.85 6.36 -3.16
CA VAL A 134 16.14 7.39 -3.91
C VAL A 134 15.01 6.69 -4.67
N MET A 135 13.81 6.76 -4.08
CA MET A 135 12.58 6.75 -4.87
C MET A 135 12.25 8.23 -5.12
N GLU A 136 12.86 8.79 -6.16
CA GLU A 136 12.51 10.12 -6.66
C GLU A 136 11.06 10.07 -7.14
N LEU A 137 10.16 10.66 -6.34
CA LEU A 137 8.89 11.15 -6.82
C LEU A 137 9.17 12.56 -7.34
N ASP A 138 9.05 12.76 -8.66
CA ASP A 138 9.33 14.05 -9.30
C ASP A 138 8.34 15.13 -8.83
N ASP A 139 8.71 15.87 -7.77
CA ASP A 139 7.94 16.97 -7.17
C ASP A 139 7.67 18.15 -8.14
N THR A 140 8.22 18.09 -9.36
CA THR A 140 8.00 19.10 -10.41
C THR A 140 6.68 18.92 -11.17
N ASP A 141 5.97 17.78 -11.05
CA ASP A 141 4.64 17.62 -11.64
C ASP A 141 3.52 17.45 -10.60
N THR A 142 2.91 18.59 -10.24
CA THR A 142 1.71 18.70 -9.39
C THR A 142 0.45 17.97 -9.93
N GLY A 143 0.54 17.27 -11.08
CA GLY A 143 -0.46 16.36 -11.62
C GLY A 143 -0.16 14.86 -11.50
N ILE A 144 1.09 14.42 -11.22
CA ILE A 144 1.51 13.00 -11.35
C ILE A 144 1.51 12.22 -10.01
N GLY A 145 0.78 12.70 -9.01
CA GLY A 145 0.49 11.90 -7.79
C GLY A 145 -0.43 10.68 -8.01
N ASP A 146 -0.99 10.50 -9.22
CA ASP A 146 -2.11 9.59 -9.52
C ASP A 146 -1.66 8.19 -10.06
N HIS A 147 -0.35 7.88 -10.03
CA HIS A 147 0.26 6.76 -10.78
C HIS A 147 1.10 5.75 -9.98
N ILE A 148 1.09 5.78 -8.64
CA ILE A 148 1.38 4.55 -7.86
C ILE A 148 0.33 3.52 -8.29
N GLY A 149 0.78 2.42 -8.89
CA GLY A 149 -0.04 1.59 -9.77
C GLY A 149 -1.30 0.99 -9.13
N LEU A 150 -2.42 1.72 -9.21
CA LEU A 150 -3.75 1.27 -8.80
C LEU A 150 -4.00 -0.12 -9.41
N ALA A 151 -4.19 -1.15 -8.58
CA ALA A 151 -4.28 -2.53 -9.10
C ALA A 151 -5.17 -3.42 -8.24
N CYS A 152 -5.71 -4.50 -8.84
CA CYS A 152 -6.43 -5.52 -8.09
C CYS A 152 -5.46 -6.48 -7.38
N PRO A 153 -5.44 -6.54 -6.03
CA PRO A 153 -4.52 -7.39 -5.27
C PRO A 153 -4.97 -8.86 -5.20
N LYS A 154 -5.99 -9.25 -5.96
CA LYS A 154 -6.60 -10.58 -5.95
C LYS A 154 -6.73 -11.23 -7.33
N CYS A 155 -6.54 -10.50 -8.43
CA CYS A 155 -6.48 -11.09 -9.75
C CYS A 155 -5.08 -11.64 -10.05
N GLN A 156 -5.03 -12.76 -10.76
CA GLN A 156 -3.80 -13.36 -11.29
C GLN A 156 -4.05 -13.67 -12.78
N PRO A 157 -3.31 -13.05 -13.73
CA PRO A 157 -2.33 -11.97 -13.52
C PRO A 157 -2.95 -10.74 -12.85
N SER A 158 -2.10 -9.90 -12.22
CA SER A 158 -2.54 -8.65 -11.61
C SER A 158 -3.13 -7.71 -12.66
N ILE A 159 -4.12 -6.91 -12.25
CA ILE A 159 -4.90 -6.05 -13.13
C ILE A 159 -4.72 -4.62 -12.71
N SER A 160 -4.08 -3.82 -13.57
CA SER A 160 -3.97 -2.38 -13.39
C SER A 160 -5.31 -1.69 -13.65
N PHE A 161 -5.61 -0.68 -12.84
CA PHE A 161 -6.78 0.16 -12.94
C PHE A 161 -6.41 1.50 -13.57
N ASN A 162 -7.19 1.93 -14.56
CA ASN A 162 -7.06 3.27 -15.12
C ASN A 162 -7.74 4.29 -14.18
N SER A 163 -6.98 5.26 -13.66
CA SER A 163 -7.47 6.26 -12.68
C SER A 163 -8.55 7.20 -13.23
N SER A 164 -8.77 7.26 -14.56
CA SER A 164 -9.93 7.93 -15.18
C SER A 164 -11.22 7.09 -15.08
N LEU A 165 -11.11 5.77 -15.05
CA LEU A 165 -12.24 4.82 -15.04
C LEU A 165 -12.64 4.40 -13.61
N ARG A 166 -12.63 5.34 -12.67
CA ARG A 166 -12.80 5.13 -11.21
C ARG A 166 -13.98 4.24 -10.82
N GLN A 167 -15.09 4.34 -11.55
CA GLN A 167 -16.28 3.52 -11.33
C GLN A 167 -16.04 2.02 -11.63
N ARG A 168 -15.18 1.71 -12.62
CA ARG A 168 -14.78 0.32 -12.94
C ARG A 168 -13.95 -0.32 -11.83
N ILE A 169 -13.23 0.47 -11.02
CA ILE A 169 -12.50 -0.03 -9.84
C ILE A 169 -13.49 -0.56 -8.80
N VAL A 170 -14.52 0.25 -8.49
CA VAL A 170 -15.58 -0.09 -7.54
C VAL A 170 -16.42 -1.28 -8.03
N GLU A 171 -16.67 -1.38 -9.34
CA GLU A 171 -17.30 -2.56 -9.96
C GLU A 171 -16.43 -3.81 -9.89
N HIS A 172 -15.15 -3.73 -10.27
CA HIS A 172 -14.24 -4.87 -10.31
C HIS A 172 -14.01 -5.45 -8.91
N ILE A 173 -13.69 -4.60 -7.94
CA ILE A 173 -13.54 -5.01 -6.54
C ILE A 173 -14.90 -5.48 -5.99
N GLY A 174 -16.00 -4.79 -6.33
CA GLY A 174 -17.38 -5.21 -6.08
C GLY A 174 -17.66 -6.65 -6.52
N ALA A 175 -17.17 -7.05 -7.68
CA ALA A 175 -17.36 -8.39 -8.24
C ALA A 175 -16.60 -9.46 -7.44
N HIS A 176 -15.36 -9.18 -7.01
CA HIS A 176 -14.65 -10.04 -6.05
C HIS A 176 -15.49 -10.25 -4.78
N ILE A 177 -16.00 -9.19 -4.16
CA ILE A 177 -16.74 -9.32 -2.90
C ILE A 177 -17.98 -10.18 -3.05
N LEU A 178 -18.69 -10.10 -4.19
CA LEU A 178 -19.91 -10.87 -4.43
C LEU A 178 -19.66 -12.32 -4.86
N HIS A 179 -18.53 -12.63 -5.51
CA HIS A 179 -18.34 -13.88 -6.24
C HIS A 179 -17.01 -14.62 -5.99
N ASP A 180 -16.04 -14.01 -5.33
CA ASP A 180 -14.77 -14.64 -4.90
C ASP A 180 -14.96 -15.34 -3.54
N PRO A 181 -14.87 -16.68 -3.46
CA PRO A 181 -15.01 -17.40 -2.19
C PRO A 181 -13.81 -17.21 -1.24
N SER A 182 -12.69 -16.61 -1.71
CA SER A 182 -11.51 -16.31 -0.88
C SER A 182 -11.61 -14.95 -0.15
N ILE A 183 -12.73 -14.24 -0.30
CA ILE A 183 -12.99 -12.96 0.36
C ILE A 183 -13.91 -13.21 1.55
N ASP A 184 -13.31 -13.27 2.74
CA ASP A 184 -14.08 -13.12 3.97
C ASP A 184 -14.78 -11.74 3.98
N ARG A 185 -16.10 -11.76 4.17
CA ARG A 185 -16.92 -10.55 4.29
C ARG A 185 -17.01 -10.05 5.73
N GLY A 186 -16.65 -10.89 6.70
CA GLY A 186 -16.64 -10.59 8.14
C GLY A 186 -15.65 -9.50 8.53
N SER A 187 -14.42 -9.58 8.01
CA SER A 187 -13.31 -8.62 8.21
C SER A 187 -13.50 -7.24 7.56
N GLU A 188 -14.73 -6.93 7.12
CA GLU A 188 -15.13 -5.70 6.42
C GLU A 188 -14.11 -5.15 5.38
N PRO A 189 -13.61 -5.94 4.39
CA PRO A 189 -12.55 -5.48 3.50
C PRO A 189 -12.80 -4.13 2.80
N CYS A 190 -11.79 -3.29 2.66
CA CYS A 190 -11.90 -2.07 1.87
C CYS A 190 -12.32 -2.39 0.43
N ARG A 191 -13.31 -1.67 -0.11
CA ARG A 191 -13.89 -1.95 -1.43
C ARG A 191 -13.14 -1.30 -2.59
N LEU A 192 -11.90 -0.88 -2.34
CA LEU A 192 -10.94 -0.40 -3.35
C LEU A 192 -9.67 -1.27 -3.37
N CYS A 193 -9.18 -1.75 -2.21
CA CYS A 193 -7.94 -2.55 -2.12
C CYS A 193 -8.09 -3.91 -1.39
N LEU A 194 -9.28 -4.31 -0.95
CA LEU A 194 -9.56 -5.57 -0.24
C LEU A 194 -8.75 -5.83 1.06
N CYS A 195 -7.99 -4.86 1.56
CA CYS A 195 -7.38 -4.90 2.89
C CYS A 195 -8.47 -4.78 3.98
N PRO A 196 -8.45 -5.58 5.05
CA PRO A 196 -9.47 -5.57 6.11
C PRO A 196 -9.44 -4.30 6.96
N VAL A 197 -10.50 -4.07 7.74
CA VAL A 197 -10.48 -3.14 8.87
C VAL A 197 -9.64 -3.78 10.00
N PRO A 198 -8.76 -3.05 10.71
CA PRO A 198 -8.53 -1.60 10.66
C PRO A 198 -7.44 -1.15 9.67
N LEU A 199 -6.77 -2.07 8.95
CA LEU A 199 -5.60 -1.78 8.12
C LEU A 199 -5.87 -0.74 7.03
N CYS A 200 -7.05 -0.78 6.41
CA CYS A 200 -7.47 0.24 5.45
C CYS A 200 -8.76 0.94 5.89
N LYS A 201 -8.71 2.26 6.05
CA LYS A 201 -9.83 3.11 6.45
C LYS A 201 -10.21 4.03 5.28
N VAL A 202 -11.50 4.09 4.95
CA VAL A 202 -12.07 5.12 4.06
C VAL A 202 -12.93 6.02 4.93
N VAL A 203 -12.65 7.31 4.96
CA VAL A 203 -13.38 8.31 5.75
C VAL A 203 -14.25 9.14 4.82
N LEU A 204 -15.45 9.53 5.25
CA LEU A 204 -16.31 10.44 4.51
C LEU A 204 -16.34 11.82 5.18
N LYS A 205 -16.46 12.85 4.35
CA LYS A 205 -16.80 14.21 4.77
C LYS A 205 -18.00 14.74 4.00
N LYS A 206 -18.73 15.67 4.63
CA LYS A 206 -19.73 16.48 3.95
C LYS A 206 -19.04 17.59 3.16
N THR A 207 -19.42 17.81 1.90
CA THR A 207 -18.91 18.95 1.11
C THR A 207 -19.40 20.29 1.68
N LYS A 208 -18.76 21.40 1.31
CA LYS A 208 -19.23 22.75 1.69
C LYS A 208 -20.71 22.97 1.30
N GLY A 209 -21.42 23.78 2.09
CA GLY A 209 -22.83 24.14 1.88
C GLY A 209 -23.83 23.35 2.75
N ARG A 210 -24.99 23.97 3.05
CA ARG A 210 -26.04 23.41 3.93
C ARG A 210 -26.51 22.02 3.45
N MET A 211 -26.66 21.87 2.13
CA MET A 211 -27.01 20.62 1.43
C MET A 211 -25.80 19.90 0.82
N GLY A 212 -24.62 20.05 1.43
CA GLY A 212 -23.41 19.35 0.98
C GLY A 212 -23.59 17.83 0.89
N ASN A 213 -23.10 17.23 -0.18
CA ASN A 213 -23.15 15.78 -0.38
C ASN A 213 -22.07 15.09 0.45
N LEU A 214 -22.17 13.78 0.66
CA LEU A 214 -21.05 12.98 1.14
C LEU A 214 -20.00 12.83 0.02
N ALA A 215 -18.73 12.93 0.39
CA ALA A 215 -17.58 12.67 -0.46
C ALA A 215 -16.50 11.96 0.36
N ILE A 216 -15.64 11.18 -0.31
CA ILE A 216 -14.47 10.56 0.33
C ILE A 216 -13.50 11.66 0.78
N ASP A 217 -13.01 11.56 2.02
CA ASP A 217 -11.92 12.40 2.48
C ASP A 217 -10.58 11.84 2.05
N MET A 218 -10.05 12.44 0.97
CA MET A 218 -8.74 12.09 0.41
C MET A 218 -7.56 12.38 1.34
N LYS A 219 -7.73 13.14 2.45
CA LYS A 219 -6.66 13.44 3.41
C LYS A 219 -6.60 12.49 4.60
N THR A 220 -7.72 11.85 4.96
CA THR A 220 -7.83 11.02 6.18
C THR A 220 -8.18 9.56 5.89
N SER A 221 -8.31 9.19 4.62
CA SER A 221 -8.46 7.79 4.18
C SER A 221 -7.09 7.18 3.85
N THR A 222 -6.84 5.95 4.26
CA THR A 222 -5.52 5.28 4.18
C THR A 222 -5.42 4.23 3.07
N CYS A 223 -6.29 4.29 2.05
CA CYS A 223 -6.35 3.24 1.04
C CYS A 223 -5.26 3.41 -0.05
N PRO A 224 -4.49 2.37 -0.40
CA PRO A 224 -3.55 2.45 -1.52
C PRO A 224 -4.24 2.59 -2.90
N ASN A 225 -5.50 2.14 -3.03
CA ASN A 225 -6.32 2.32 -4.24
C ASN A 225 -7.32 3.49 -4.13
N LEU A 226 -7.01 4.54 -3.36
CA LEU A 226 -7.95 5.62 -3.05
C LEU A 226 -8.27 6.49 -4.28
N VAL A 227 -9.52 6.44 -4.76
CA VAL A 227 -9.96 7.21 -5.93
C VAL A 227 -11.18 8.09 -5.66
N LYS A 228 -11.19 9.30 -6.21
CA LYS A 228 -12.26 10.30 -6.05
C LYS A 228 -13.40 10.08 -7.06
N PHE A 229 -14.46 9.37 -6.64
CA PHE A 229 -15.70 9.16 -7.40
C PHE A 229 -16.93 9.77 -6.70
N SER A 230 -18.06 9.81 -7.40
CA SER A 230 -19.33 10.35 -6.89
C SER A 230 -20.16 9.25 -6.23
N ILE A 231 -20.25 9.28 -4.90
CA ILE A 231 -21.04 8.32 -4.09
C ILE A 231 -22.50 8.26 -4.58
N ARG A 232 -23.09 9.41 -4.94
CA ARG A 232 -24.47 9.52 -5.47
C ARG A 232 -24.66 8.83 -6.84
N ILE A 233 -23.58 8.62 -7.60
CA ILE A 233 -23.62 7.85 -8.86
C ILE A 233 -23.38 6.37 -8.55
N ALA A 234 -22.39 6.05 -7.71
CA ALA A 234 -22.11 4.68 -7.29
C ALA A 234 -23.24 4.03 -6.46
N ALA A 235 -24.18 4.80 -5.93
CA ALA A 235 -25.41 4.30 -5.31
C ALA A 235 -26.53 3.92 -6.30
N LYS A 236 -26.29 3.96 -7.63
CA LYS A 236 -27.31 3.70 -8.66
C LYS A 236 -26.91 2.61 -9.65
N CYS A 237 -27.63 1.50 -9.64
CA CYS A 237 -27.51 0.46 -10.67
C CYS A 237 -27.99 1.00 -12.03
N THR A 238 -27.20 0.77 -13.08
CA THR A 238 -27.52 1.08 -14.47
C THR A 238 -26.99 -0.04 -15.38
N ASN A 239 -27.41 -0.07 -16.65
CA ASN A 239 -26.86 -1.04 -17.61
C ASN A 239 -25.35 -0.87 -17.87
N THR A 240 -24.82 0.35 -17.74
CA THR A 240 -23.40 0.68 -18.02
C THR A 240 -22.53 0.70 -16.78
N SER A 241 -23.10 0.96 -15.60
CA SER A 241 -22.47 0.78 -14.28
C SER A 241 -23.44 0.03 -13.35
N PRO A 242 -23.28 -1.30 -13.18
CA PRO A 242 -24.26 -2.13 -12.47
C PRO A 242 -24.09 -2.14 -10.94
N CYS A 243 -22.90 -1.80 -10.43
CA CYS A 243 -22.53 -1.94 -9.03
C CYS A 243 -23.11 -0.81 -8.17
N THR A 244 -23.94 -1.14 -7.16
CA THR A 244 -24.39 -0.19 -6.14
C THR A 244 -23.47 -0.12 -4.91
N ASN A 245 -22.28 -0.73 -4.97
CA ASN A 245 -21.34 -0.73 -3.87
C ASN A 245 -20.77 0.68 -3.64
N HIS A 246 -21.09 1.28 -2.49
CA HIS A 246 -20.63 2.64 -2.17
C HIS A 246 -20.37 2.79 -0.66
N PRO A 247 -19.46 3.70 -0.27
CA PRO A 247 -19.19 4.00 1.13
C PRO A 247 -20.30 4.89 1.71
N MET A 248 -20.71 4.59 2.95
CA MET A 248 -21.75 5.26 3.70
C MET A 248 -21.40 5.30 5.19
N HIS A 249 -21.98 6.23 5.95
CA HIS A 249 -21.92 6.16 7.41
C HIS A 249 -22.93 5.13 7.93
N CYS A 250 -22.53 4.33 8.93
CA CYS A 250 -23.48 3.58 9.74
C CYS A 250 -24.15 4.54 10.74
N PRO A 251 -25.50 4.61 10.80
CA PRO A 251 -26.21 5.54 11.70
C PRO A 251 -26.16 5.12 13.19
N TYR A 252 -25.49 4.01 13.51
CA TYR A 252 -25.27 3.53 14.88
C TYR A 252 -23.79 3.61 15.31
N CYS A 253 -22.89 3.96 14.39
CA CYS A 253 -21.50 4.28 14.69
C CYS A 253 -21.33 5.76 15.05
N PRO A 254 -20.31 6.14 15.84
CA PRO A 254 -19.89 7.53 15.98
C PRO A 254 -19.64 8.21 14.63
N ASN A 255 -19.95 9.51 14.52
CA ASN A 255 -19.81 10.27 13.27
C ASN A 255 -18.37 10.30 12.71
N SER A 256 -17.36 10.08 13.56
CA SER A 256 -15.94 10.01 13.21
C SER A 256 -15.49 8.63 12.70
N SER A 257 -16.35 7.61 12.72
CA SER A 257 -16.00 6.25 12.30
C SER A 257 -15.74 6.15 10.79
N PRO A 258 -14.89 5.20 10.36
CA PRO A 258 -14.72 4.85 8.94
C PRO A 258 -16.05 4.47 8.27
N ALA A 259 -16.08 4.63 6.95
CA ALA A 259 -17.23 4.33 6.11
C ALA A 259 -17.44 2.83 5.97
N VAL A 260 -18.65 2.38 6.29
CA VAL A 260 -19.12 1.04 5.96
C VAL A 260 -19.60 1.04 4.51
N TRP A 261 -19.46 -0.08 3.80
CA TRP A 261 -19.86 -0.16 2.40
C TRP A 261 -21.13 -1.00 2.22
N SER A 262 -22.03 -0.56 1.34
CA SER A 262 -23.37 -1.14 1.17
C SER A 262 -23.39 -2.67 0.99
N TYR A 263 -22.47 -3.23 0.21
CA TYR A 263 -22.35 -4.68 -0.03
C TYR A 263 -22.04 -5.52 1.22
N THR A 264 -21.47 -4.93 2.28
CA THR A 264 -21.22 -5.60 3.56
C THR A 264 -21.87 -4.94 4.75
N PHE A 265 -22.76 -3.96 4.52
CA PHE A 265 -23.49 -3.27 5.58
C PHE A 265 -24.29 -4.27 6.45
N ARG A 266 -24.84 -5.34 5.87
CA ARG A 266 -25.46 -6.45 6.63
C ARG A 266 -24.50 -7.10 7.62
N GLN A 267 -23.25 -7.32 7.23
CA GLN A 267 -22.26 -8.02 8.05
C GLN A 267 -21.76 -7.11 9.17
N HIS A 268 -21.49 -5.84 8.86
CA HIS A 268 -21.22 -4.80 9.84
C HIS A 268 -22.32 -4.73 10.91
N MET A 269 -23.59 -4.66 10.50
CA MET A 269 -24.72 -4.63 11.43
C MET A 269 -24.79 -5.90 12.31
N LEU A 270 -24.44 -7.07 11.79
CA LEU A 270 -24.39 -8.31 12.58
C LEU A 270 -23.22 -8.36 13.58
N CYS A 271 -22.04 -7.87 13.20
CA CYS A 271 -20.85 -7.91 14.05
C CYS A 271 -20.83 -6.80 15.10
N ILE A 272 -21.12 -5.56 14.68
CA ILE A 272 -20.90 -4.34 15.48
C ILE A 272 -22.19 -3.86 16.17
N HIS A 273 -23.36 -4.19 15.60
CA HIS A 273 -24.66 -3.73 16.09
C HIS A 273 -25.71 -4.86 16.24
N PRO A 274 -25.38 -6.03 16.84
CA PRO A 274 -26.23 -7.22 16.85
C PRO A 274 -27.62 -7.02 17.49
N ALA A 275 -27.77 -6.02 18.37
CA ALA A 275 -29.04 -5.65 18.99
C ALA A 275 -30.00 -4.85 18.07
N VAL A 276 -29.56 -4.45 16.86
CA VAL A 276 -30.36 -3.63 15.94
C VAL A 276 -31.10 -4.51 14.91
N PRO A 277 -32.44 -4.45 14.82
CA PRO A 277 -33.21 -5.21 13.83
C PRO A 277 -32.83 -4.88 12.38
N LEU A 278 -32.40 -5.90 11.64
CA LEU A 278 -31.85 -5.78 10.29
C LEU A 278 -32.87 -5.27 9.24
N ASP A 279 -34.16 -5.59 9.38
CA ASP A 279 -35.15 -5.28 8.34
C ASP A 279 -35.30 -3.78 8.05
N LYS A 280 -35.00 -2.91 9.03
CA LYS A 280 -34.96 -1.44 8.86
C LYS A 280 -33.95 -0.97 7.80
N HIS A 281 -32.95 -1.80 7.50
CA HIS A 281 -31.83 -1.48 6.59
C HIS A 281 -31.75 -2.43 5.39
N ARG A 282 -32.70 -3.34 5.23
CA ARG A 282 -32.65 -4.42 4.23
C ARG A 282 -32.48 -3.93 2.79
N SER A 283 -32.98 -2.74 2.48
CA SER A 283 -32.80 -2.08 1.18
C SER A 283 -31.34 -1.78 0.83
N VAL A 284 -30.47 -1.55 1.83
CA VAL A 284 -29.06 -1.15 1.63
C VAL A 284 -28.22 -2.25 0.96
N TRP A 285 -28.52 -3.52 1.26
CA TRP A 285 -27.77 -4.68 0.74
C TRP A 285 -28.59 -5.60 -0.19
N THR A 286 -29.85 -5.28 -0.46
CA THR A 286 -30.70 -6.09 -1.35
C THR A 286 -30.43 -5.73 -2.81
N LEU A 287 -29.42 -6.39 -3.39
CA LEU A 287 -29.04 -6.20 -4.79
C LEU A 287 -30.21 -6.53 -5.73
N SER A 288 -30.39 -5.69 -6.75
CA SER A 288 -31.42 -5.90 -7.79
C SER A 288 -31.12 -7.12 -8.66
N LYS A 289 -32.10 -7.62 -9.43
CA LYS A 289 -31.83 -8.71 -10.40
C LYS A 289 -30.81 -8.26 -11.46
N LEU A 290 -31.01 -7.08 -12.05
CA LEU A 290 -30.10 -6.49 -13.04
C LEU A 290 -28.66 -6.42 -12.50
N GLU A 291 -28.51 -5.95 -11.26
CA GLU A 291 -27.21 -5.88 -10.58
C GLU A 291 -26.58 -7.25 -10.38
N LYS A 292 -27.30 -8.23 -9.85
CA LYS A 292 -26.77 -9.61 -9.68
C LYS A 292 -26.31 -10.21 -11.01
N ASP A 293 -27.12 -10.08 -12.05
CA ASP A 293 -26.86 -10.65 -13.37
C ASP A 293 -25.66 -9.94 -14.05
N ARG A 294 -25.53 -8.63 -13.91
CA ARG A 294 -24.42 -7.84 -14.46
C ARG A 294 -23.13 -7.91 -13.64
N MET A 295 -23.20 -7.96 -12.31
CA MET A 295 -22.01 -8.12 -11.46
C MET A 295 -21.37 -9.51 -11.64
N ARG A 296 -22.19 -10.54 -11.95
CA ARG A 296 -21.68 -11.83 -12.41
C ARG A 296 -20.91 -11.70 -13.73
N GLN A 297 -21.43 -10.97 -14.72
CA GLN A 297 -20.68 -10.69 -15.97
C GLN A 297 -19.37 -9.94 -15.73
N VAL A 298 -19.33 -8.99 -14.78
CA VAL A 298 -18.09 -8.31 -14.37
C VAL A 298 -17.10 -9.29 -13.72
N TRP A 299 -17.58 -10.25 -12.92
CA TRP A 299 -16.75 -11.30 -12.33
C TRP A 299 -16.21 -12.28 -13.38
N ASP A 300 -17.07 -12.80 -14.25
CA ASP A 300 -16.70 -13.80 -15.26
C ASP A 300 -15.72 -13.22 -16.30
N HIS A 301 -15.86 -11.93 -16.63
CA HIS A 301 -14.95 -11.21 -17.52
C HIS A 301 -13.86 -10.42 -16.80
N ARG A 302 -13.63 -10.61 -15.49
CA ARG A 302 -12.73 -9.75 -14.70
C ARG A 302 -11.30 -9.68 -15.23
N LEU A 303 -10.80 -10.77 -15.81
CA LEU A 303 -9.45 -10.87 -16.41
C LEU A 303 -9.40 -10.33 -17.85
N ASN A 304 -10.54 -10.11 -18.50
CA ASN A 304 -10.64 -9.73 -19.91
C ASN A 304 -10.50 -8.21 -20.08
N GLN A 305 -9.34 -7.65 -19.73
CA GLN A 305 -9.07 -6.26 -20.11
C GLN A 305 -9.03 -6.13 -21.63
N PRO A 306 -9.80 -5.19 -22.23
CA PRO A 306 -9.64 -4.88 -23.65
C PRO A 306 -8.24 -4.32 -23.85
N LYS A 307 -7.43 -4.97 -24.70
CA LYS A 307 -6.10 -4.48 -25.06
C LYS A 307 -6.23 -3.07 -25.62
N VAL A 308 -5.89 -2.06 -24.82
CA VAL A 308 -5.87 -0.67 -25.25
C VAL A 308 -4.89 -0.59 -26.41
N ARG A 309 -5.40 -0.33 -27.62
CA ARG A 309 -4.55 0.00 -28.76
C ARG A 309 -3.89 1.33 -28.45
N LEU A 310 -2.67 1.26 -27.92
CA LEU A 310 -1.77 2.40 -27.83
C LEU A 310 -1.75 3.07 -29.21
N LYS A 311 -2.25 4.31 -29.29
CA LYS A 311 -2.04 5.12 -30.47
C LYS A 311 -0.56 5.44 -30.54
N THR A 312 0.13 4.93 -31.55
CA THR A 312 1.55 5.20 -31.80
C THR A 312 1.73 6.65 -32.26
N GLN A 313 1.57 7.60 -31.33
CA GLN A 313 1.67 9.05 -31.56
C GLN A 313 2.59 9.74 -30.53
N HIS A 314 3.64 9.03 -30.10
CA HIS A 314 4.92 9.67 -29.83
C HIS A 314 5.96 8.99 -30.71
N ALA A 315 6.92 9.77 -31.22
CA ALA A 315 8.13 9.18 -31.77
C ALA A 315 8.83 8.38 -30.67
N LEU A 316 9.46 7.25 -31.03
CA LEU A 316 10.39 6.60 -30.13
C LEU A 316 11.46 7.62 -29.75
N LEU A 317 11.64 7.84 -28.44
CA LEU A 317 12.77 8.59 -27.93
C LEU A 317 14.04 7.84 -28.36
N VAL A 318 14.75 8.40 -29.33
CA VAL A 318 16.02 7.86 -29.80
C VAL A 318 17.06 8.11 -28.71
N ILE A 319 17.14 7.17 -27.77
CA ILE A 319 18.20 7.12 -26.77
C ILE A 319 19.52 7.03 -27.52
N SER A 320 20.37 8.05 -27.40
CA SER A 320 21.67 8.09 -28.06
C SER A 320 22.57 6.98 -27.53
N GLU A 321 23.38 6.39 -28.42
CA GLU A 321 24.28 5.26 -28.08
C GLU A 321 25.25 5.60 -26.94
N THR A 322 25.51 6.89 -26.70
CA THR A 322 26.33 7.44 -25.60
C THR A 322 25.81 7.15 -24.19
N HIS A 323 24.64 6.56 -24.02
CA HIS A 323 24.05 6.26 -22.70
C HIS A 323 23.91 4.75 -22.39
N CYS A 324 24.47 3.86 -23.23
CA CYS A 324 24.53 2.43 -22.93
C CYS A 324 25.77 2.12 -22.05
N THR A 325 25.57 1.95 -20.73
CA THR A 325 26.67 1.81 -19.76
C THR A 325 27.33 0.43 -19.76
N HIS A 326 28.07 0.12 -20.82
CA HIS A 326 29.27 -0.71 -20.74
C HIS A 326 30.51 0.20 -20.70
N LEU A 327 31.61 -0.26 -20.06
CA LEU A 327 32.93 0.40 -19.98
C LEU A 327 33.08 1.60 -19.00
N VAL A 328 33.19 1.27 -17.71
CA VAL A 328 34.43 1.42 -16.89
C VAL A 328 35.23 2.76 -16.93
N LEU A 329 35.43 3.34 -15.72
CA LEU A 329 36.45 4.33 -15.27
C LEU A 329 36.39 5.79 -15.78
N GLY A 330 36.41 6.76 -14.84
CA GLY A 330 36.89 8.13 -15.11
C GLY A 330 36.37 9.29 -14.24
N PHE A 331 37.09 9.62 -13.16
CA PHE A 331 37.11 10.96 -12.50
C PHE A 331 35.83 11.51 -11.81
N VAL A 332 35.99 12.74 -11.30
CA VAL A 332 35.22 13.48 -10.27
C VAL A 332 35.38 15.00 -10.55
N VAL A 333 34.68 15.97 -9.95
CA VAL A 333 34.03 16.03 -8.61
C VAL A 333 32.51 16.24 -8.71
N LEU A 334 31.75 17.21 -8.14
CA LEU A 334 31.96 18.40 -7.29
C LEU A 334 30.80 18.50 -6.26
N PHE A 335 30.90 19.44 -5.32
CA PHE A 335 29.90 19.76 -4.29
C PHE A 335 29.19 21.09 -4.59
N ILE A 336 28.03 21.30 -3.95
CA ILE A 336 27.80 22.54 -3.19
C ILE A 336 27.38 22.15 -1.76
N VAL A 337 27.95 22.86 -0.78
CA VAL A 337 27.53 22.87 0.62
C VAL A 337 27.06 24.30 0.91
N PHE A 338 25.96 24.45 1.65
CA PHE A 338 25.65 25.71 2.32
C PHE A 338 25.92 25.57 3.81
N HIS A 339 26.77 26.46 4.33
CA HIS A 339 27.12 26.58 5.73
C HIS A 339 26.91 28.05 6.08
N GLU A 340 25.93 28.37 6.91
CA GLU A 340 25.74 29.76 7.36
C GLU A 340 26.85 30.14 8.35
N PRO A 341 27.41 31.37 8.25
CA PRO A 341 28.33 31.90 9.24
C PRO A 341 27.57 32.74 10.29
N THR A 342 27.67 32.35 11.55
CA THR A 342 27.45 33.27 12.68
C THR A 342 28.68 34.15 12.89
N ASN A 343 28.50 35.43 13.22
CA ASN A 343 29.34 36.28 14.10
C ASN A 343 28.85 37.75 13.98
N THR A 344 28.19 38.31 15.00
CA THR A 344 28.76 39.05 16.16
C THR A 344 29.35 40.43 15.83
N VAL A 345 28.57 41.46 16.16
CA VAL A 345 28.91 42.75 16.82
C VAL A 345 30.39 43.05 17.05
N ASP A 346 30.82 44.27 16.67
CA ASP A 346 31.56 45.14 17.60
C ASP A 346 31.36 46.65 17.28
N MET A 347 31.66 47.53 18.25
CA MET A 347 31.50 49.00 18.14
C MET A 347 32.76 49.70 17.58
N PRO A 348 32.74 51.04 17.39
CA PRO A 348 33.14 51.92 18.51
C PRO A 348 32.09 52.97 18.93
#